data_AF-A0A1I3ZQ57-F1
#
_entry.id   AF-A0A1I3ZQ57-F1
#
_cell.length_a   1.000
_cell.length_b   1.000
_cell.length_c   1.000
_cell.angle_alpha   90.00
_cell.angle_beta   90.00
_cell.angle_gamma   90.00
#
_symmetry.space_group_name_H-M   'P 1'
#
loop_
_entity.id
_entity.type
_entity.pdbx_description
1 polymer ?
#
loop_
_entity_poly.entity_id
_entity_poly.type
_entity_poly.pdbx_seq_one_letter_code
_entity_poly.pdbx_strand_id
1 'polypeptide(L)'
;MAKKLIVACGSGVATSTTIAEKIKNKFENDNIDYPVEAVDYKSITNELPSASIYVYIAKPDQEVLDQAEKLGVSVFPGIPFLTGMGLEDTYEKIVEVTKK
;
A
#
# COMPACT_ATOMS: atom_id res chain seq x y z
N MET A 1 -0.22 12.91 -13.03
CA MET A 1 -0.84 11.57 -13.07
C MET A 1 -0.76 11.03 -11.66
N ALA A 2 -1.89 10.73 -11.01
CA ALA A 2 -1.89 10.39 -9.60
C ALA A 2 -1.29 9.00 -9.41
N LYS A 3 -0.09 8.94 -8.80
CA LYS A 3 0.57 7.72 -8.35
C LYS A 3 0.49 7.73 -6.82
N LYS A 4 -0.50 7.05 -6.23
CA LYS A 4 -0.65 6.95 -4.77
C LYS A 4 -0.49 5.53 -4.26
N LEU A 5 -0.14 5.40 -2.98
CA LEU A 5 0.01 4.14 -2.25
C LEU A 5 -1.22 3.99 -1.39
N ILE A 6 -1.98 2.93 -1.60
CA ILE A 6 -3.13 2.63 -0.75
C ILE A 6 -2.80 1.45 0.16
N VAL A 7 -3.15 1.57 1.43
CA VAL A 7 -3.01 0.52 2.43
C VAL A 7 -4.38 0.08 2.88
N ALA A 8 -4.67 -1.22 2.85
CA ALA A 8 -5.94 -1.73 3.33
C ALA A 8 -5.81 -2.95 4.23
N CYS A 9 -6.72 -3.04 5.19
CA CYS A 9 -6.92 -4.20 6.04
C CYS A 9 -8.37 -4.67 5.92
N GLY A 10 -8.57 -5.97 5.65
CA GLY A 10 -9.90 -6.57 5.48
C GLY A 10 -10.84 -6.45 6.69
N SER A 11 -10.34 -6.04 7.86
CA SER A 11 -11.12 -5.92 9.10
C SER A 11 -11.36 -4.47 9.56
N GLY A 12 -10.88 -3.45 8.83
CA GLY A 12 -11.09 -2.03 9.19
C GLY A 12 -9.86 -1.14 8.99
N VAL A 13 -10.02 0.18 9.16
CA VAL A 13 -8.98 1.16 8.80
C VAL A 13 -7.90 1.40 9.86
N ALA A 14 -8.14 1.00 11.11
CA ALA A 14 -7.28 1.36 12.24
C ALA A 14 -5.82 0.92 12.04
N THR A 15 -5.61 -0.31 11.59
CA THR A 15 -4.28 -0.87 11.39
C THR A 15 -3.61 -0.34 10.12
N SER A 16 -4.39 -0.05 9.07
CA SER A 16 -3.89 0.52 7.81
C SER A 16 -3.38 1.94 7.98
N THR A 17 -4.02 2.76 8.82
CA THR A 17 -3.55 4.12 9.10
C THR A 17 -2.18 4.11 9.77
N THR A 18 -1.96 3.25 10.76
CA THR A 18 -0.65 3.12 11.42
C THR A 18 0.47 2.75 10.44
N ILE A 19 0.19 1.83 9.51
CA ILE A 19 1.18 1.44 8.50
C ILE A 19 1.39 2.55 7.46
N ALA A 20 0.31 3.19 7.02
CA ALA A 20 0.35 4.32 6.11
C ALA A 20 1.24 5.45 6.67
N GLU A 21 1.07 5.81 7.94
CA GLU A 21 1.89 6.83 8.60
C GLU A 21 3.36 6.40 8.71
N LYS A 22 3.66 5.13 9.00
CA LYS A 22 5.04 4.62 9.01
C LYS A 22 5.71 4.74 7.64
N ILE A 23 5.00 4.33 6.58
CA ILE A 23 5.51 4.42 5.20
C ILE A 23 5.72 5.88 4.83
N LYS A 24 4.74 6.75 5.12
CA LYS A 24 4.81 8.18 4.86
C LYS A 24 6.00 8.82 5.55
N ASN A 25 6.20 8.59 6.85
CA ASN A 25 7.36 9.11 7.58
C ASN A 25 8.69 8.66 6.96
N LYS A 26 8.79 7.40 6.52
CA LYS A 26 10.00 6.92 5.84
C LYS A 26 10.18 7.58 4.48
N PHE A 27 9.12 7.72 3.68
CA PHE A 27 9.18 8.44 2.40
C PHE A 27 9.61 9.89 2.57
N GLU A 28 9.07 10.60 3.58
CA GLU A 28 9.50 11.95 3.89
C GLU A 28 11.00 12.01 4.26
N ASN A 29 11.51 11.02 5.00
CA ASN A 29 12.94 10.90 5.30
C ASN A 29 13.80 10.70 4.04
N ASP A 30 13.33 9.87 3.10
CA ASP A 30 13.98 9.61 1.81
C ASP A 30 13.73 10.72 0.76
N ASN A 31 13.05 11.81 1.15
CA ASN A 31 12.64 12.91 0.27
C ASN A 31 11.78 12.44 -0.92
N ILE A 32 10.97 11.41 -0.72
CA ILE A 32 10.01 10.89 -1.68
C ILE A 32 8.64 11.52 -1.39
N ASP A 33 8.19 12.41 -2.27
CA ASP A 33 6.81 12.92 -2.22
C ASP A 33 5.88 11.89 -2.85
N TYR A 34 5.41 10.94 -2.03
CA TYR A 34 4.45 9.93 -2.47
C TYR A 34 3.20 9.94 -1.58
N PRO A 35 2.00 10.17 -2.16
CA PRO A 35 0.76 10.17 -1.40
C PRO A 35 0.45 8.76 -0.89
N VAL A 36 0.30 8.63 0.42
CA VAL A 36 -0.07 7.38 1.10
C VAL A 36 -1.44 7.56 1.74
N GLU A 37 -2.40 6.71 1.38
CA GLU A 37 -3.75 6.69 1.95
C GLU A 37 -4.09 5.33 2.56
N ALA A 38 -4.79 5.36 3.69
CA ALA A 38 -5.37 4.17 4.29
C ALA A 38 -6.82 4.07 3.84
N VAL A 39 -7.18 2.95 3.23
CA VAL A 39 -8.52 2.71 2.68
C VAL A 39 -9.11 1.45 3.26
N ASP A 40 -10.43 1.44 3.43
CA ASP A 40 -11.19 0.25 3.79
C ASP A 40 -11.43 -0.67 2.60
N TYR A 41 -11.76 -1.92 2.91
CA TYR A 41 -11.98 -2.98 1.94
C TYR A 41 -12.96 -2.61 0.81
N LYS A 42 -14.01 -1.86 1.13
CA LYS A 42 -15.03 -1.42 0.16
C LYS A 42 -14.51 -0.36 -0.81
N SER A 43 -13.61 0.50 -0.33
CA SER A 43 -13.08 1.61 -1.12
C SER A 43 -11.88 1.21 -1.98
N ILE A 44 -11.21 0.08 -1.70
CA ILE A 44 -10.07 -0.42 -2.49
C ILE A 44 -10.39 -0.45 -3.99
N THR A 45 -11.50 -1.06 -4.39
CA THR A 45 -11.86 -1.20 -5.81
C THR A 45 -12.02 0.16 -6.52
N ASN A 46 -12.48 1.17 -5.79
CA ASN A 46 -12.64 2.52 -6.34
C ASN A 46 -11.33 3.32 -6.35
N GLU A 47 -10.44 3.03 -5.39
CA GLU A 47 -9.15 3.70 -5.19
C GLU A 47 -8.02 3.09 -6.02
N LEU A 48 -8.06 1.79 -6.29
CA LEU A 48 -7.12 1.03 -7.13
C LEU A 48 -6.78 1.71 -8.45
N PRO A 49 -7.74 2.21 -9.27
CA PRO A 49 -7.41 2.86 -10.54
C PRO A 49 -6.65 4.17 -10.39
N SER A 50 -6.71 4.81 -9.22
CA SER A 50 -5.92 6.01 -8.90
C SER A 50 -4.63 5.69 -8.16
N ALA A 51 -4.44 4.44 -7.74
CA ALA A 51 -3.25 3.98 -7.04
C ALA A 51 -2.27 3.30 -8.00
N SER A 52 -0.99 3.30 -7.64
CA SER A 52 0.03 2.50 -8.36
C SER A 52 0.61 1.40 -7.46
N ILE A 53 0.43 1.54 -6.15
CA ILE A 53 0.88 0.56 -5.16
C ILE A 53 -0.26 0.25 -4.21
N TYR A 54 -0.49 -1.03 -3.97
CA TYR A 54 -1.48 -1.53 -3.03
C TYR A 54 -0.82 -2.41 -1.97
N VAL A 55 -0.99 -2.04 -0.71
CA VAL A 55 -0.44 -2.78 0.43
C VAL A 55 -1.58 -3.43 1.21
N TYR A 56 -1.58 -4.76 1.29
CA TYR A 56 -2.61 -5.53 1.97
C TYR A 56 -2.09 -6.10 3.29
N ILE A 57 -2.82 -5.85 4.39
CA ILE A 57 -2.45 -6.40 5.71
C ILE A 57 -3.01 -7.80 5.90
N ALA A 58 -4.26 -7.99 5.48
CA ALA A 58 -4.92 -9.28 5.40
C ALA A 58 -5.11 -9.62 3.93
N LYS A 59 -5.03 -10.91 3.59
CA LYS A 59 -5.20 -11.39 2.22
C LYS A 59 -6.54 -10.87 1.66
N PRO A 60 -6.52 -10.01 0.62
CA PRO A 60 -7.75 -9.51 0.02
C PRO A 60 -8.39 -10.60 -0.85
N ASP A 61 -9.63 -10.39 -1.29
CA ASP A 61 -10.26 -11.33 -2.22
C ASP A 61 -9.55 -11.34 -3.57
N GLN A 62 -9.74 -12.44 -4.30
CA GLN A 62 -9.16 -12.65 -5.62
C GLN A 62 -9.56 -11.57 -6.62
N GLU A 63 -10.77 -11.01 -6.50
CA GLU A 63 -11.27 -9.93 -7.36
C GLU A 63 -10.40 -8.66 -7.24
N VAL A 64 -10.00 -8.30 -6.01
CA VAL A 64 -9.15 -7.14 -5.76
C VAL A 64 -7.76 -7.36 -6.38
N LEU A 65 -7.23 -8.57 -6.28
CA LEU A 65 -5.94 -8.93 -6.88
C LEU A 65 -5.99 -8.88 -8.41
N ASP A 66 -7.05 -9.41 -9.02
CA ASP A 66 -7.25 -9.36 -10.48
C ASP A 66 -7.40 -7.92 -10.99
N GLN A 67 -8.13 -7.08 -10.25
CA GLN A 67 -8.26 -5.66 -10.58
C GLN A 67 -6.93 -4.93 -10.45
N ALA A 68 -6.18 -5.15 -9.37
CA ALA A 68 -4.86 -4.55 -9.18
C ALA A 68 -3.92 -4.94 -10.33
N GLU A 69 -3.87 -6.22 -10.71
CA GLU A 69 -3.04 -6.69 -11.82
C GLU A 69 -3.46 -6.08 -13.16
N LYS A 70 -4.77 -6.04 -13.47
CA LYS A 70 -5.31 -5.41 -14.69
C LYS A 70 -4.97 -3.93 -14.80
N LEU A 71 -4.95 -3.23 -13.66
CA LEU A 71 -4.63 -1.82 -13.59
C LEU A 71 -3.11 -1.56 -13.53
N GLY A 72 -2.29 -2.60 -13.43
CA GLY A 72 -0.84 -2.49 -13.29
C GLY A 72 -0.38 -2.02 -11.91
N VAL A 73 -1.23 -2.18 -10.88
CA VAL A 73 -0.95 -1.83 -9.49
C VAL A 73 -0.06 -2.90 -8.86
N SER A 74 1.05 -2.48 -8.28
CA SER A 74 1.96 -3.39 -7.59
C SER A 74 1.42 -3.73 -6.20
N VAL A 75 1.24 -5.02 -5.92
CA VAL A 75 0.63 -5.50 -4.68
C VAL A 75 1.70 -6.01 -3.72
N PHE A 76 1.70 -5.52 -2.48
CA PHE A 76 2.70 -5.86 -1.44
C PHE A 76 2.05 -6.26 -0.11
N PRO A 77 2.69 -7.15 0.67
CA PRO A 77 2.21 -7.50 1.99
C PRO A 77 2.52 -6.39 3.01
N GLY A 78 1.51 -5.99 3.79
CA GLY A 78 1.61 -5.01 4.88
C GLY A 78 2.00 -5.60 6.24
N ILE A 79 1.92 -6.93 6.39
CA ILE A 79 2.30 -7.66 7.62
C ILE A 79 3.71 -7.32 8.14
N PRO A 80 4.74 -7.15 7.28
CA PRO A 80 6.09 -6.74 7.71
C PRO A 80 6.11 -5.39 8.45
N PHE A 81 5.25 -4.45 8.08
CA PHE A 81 5.17 -3.13 8.73
C PHE A 81 4.56 -3.18 10.15
N LEU A 82 3.73 -4.20 10.39
CA LEU A 82 3.16 -4.51 11.70
C LEU A 82 4.13 -5.26 12.59
N THR A 83 4.69 -6.34 12.08
CA THR A 83 5.53 -7.27 12.85
C THR A 83 6.97 -6.80 13.01
N GLY A 84 7.43 -5.88 12.15
CA GLY A 84 8.81 -5.40 12.13
C GLY A 84 9.81 -6.36 11.49
N MET A 85 9.44 -7.60 11.21
CA MET A 85 10.28 -8.56 10.48
C MET A 85 10.15 -8.36 8.98
N GLY A 86 11.28 -8.10 8.29
CA GLY A 86 11.29 -7.91 6.83
C GLY A 86 10.65 -6.60 6.36
N LEU A 87 10.45 -5.64 7.28
CA LEU A 87 9.92 -4.31 6.96
C LEU A 87 10.79 -3.62 5.92
N GLU A 88 12.11 -3.64 6.12
CA GLU A 88 13.07 -2.95 5.26
C GLU A 88 13.05 -3.50 3.83
N ASP A 89 13.08 -4.82 3.66
CA ASP A 89 12.99 -5.48 2.35
C ASP A 89 11.71 -5.12 1.58
N THR A 90 10.57 -5.14 2.29
CA THR A 90 9.27 -4.78 1.67
C THR A 90 9.21 -3.30 1.34
N TYR A 91 9.71 -2.46 2.23
CA TYR A 91 9.75 -1.01 2.05
C TYR A 91 10.66 -0.63 0.87
N GLU A 92 11.83 -1.25 0.75
CA GLU A 92 12.77 -1.00 -0.35
C GLU A 92 12.15 -1.35 -1.70
N LYS A 93 11.45 -2.48 -1.80
CA LYS A 93 10.67 -2.85 -3.00
C LYS A 93 9.59 -1.82 -3.34
N ILE A 94 8.88 -1.32 -2.34
CA ILE A 94 7.86 -0.29 -2.52
C ILE A 94 8.51 1.01 -3.03
N VAL A 95 9.63 1.43 -2.44
CA VAL A 95 10.41 2.60 -2.86
C VAL A 95 10.92 2.44 -4.29
N GLU A 96 11.39 1.26 -4.67
CA GLU A 96 11.86 1.00 -6.03
C GLU A 96 10.73 1.16 -7.06
N VAL A 97 9.51 0.75 -6.71
CA VAL A 97 8.32 0.98 -7.55
C VAL A 97 7.93 2.45 -7.59
N THR A 98 8.00 3.19 -6.47
CA THR A 98 7.68 4.63 -6.47
C THR A 98 8.68 5.47 -7.26
N LYS A 99 9.96 5.06 -7.29
CA LYS A 99 11.03 5.71 -8.05
C LYS A 99 10.99 5.40 -9.57
N LYS A 100 10.18 4.42 -9.99
CA LYS A 100 10.01 4.00 -11.39
C LYS A 100 8.95 4.82 -12.14
#